data_AF-A0A2U1PDS5-F1
#
_entry.id   AF-A0A2U1PDS5-F1
#
_cell.length_a   1.000
_cell.length_b   1.000
_cell.length_c   1.000
_cell.angle_alpha   90.00
_cell.angle_beta   90.00
_cell.angle_gamma   90.00
#
_symmetry.space_group_name_H-M   'P 1'
#
loop_
_entity.id
_entity.type
_entity.pdbx_description
1 polymer ?
#
loop_
_entity_poly.entity_id
_entity_poly.type
_entity_poly.pdbx_seq_one_letter_code
_entity_poly.pdbx_strand_id
1 'polypeptide(L)'
;MSVINLTSAMGILAMLNEPQPILKNHALWNLNNLVDRFWPEISTRLPIIESLYEDETFEHRQLAALLVSKVLYYLGELKESLSYALKAGNLFDVSEESDYVHTLLGKNKAVDGYFLRIVPFDQFKS
;
A
#
# COMPACT_ATOMS: atom_id res chain seq x y z
N MET A 1 11.70 31.29 1.28
CA MET A 1 10.60 30.49 0.67
C MET A 1 10.18 29.49 1.73
N SER A 2 9.10 29.76 2.45
CA SER A 2 8.58 28.82 3.45
C SER A 2 8.10 27.59 2.70
N VAL A 3 8.86 26.50 2.80
CA VAL A 3 8.33 25.19 2.43
C VAL A 3 7.06 25.04 3.25
N ILE A 4 5.93 24.86 2.59
CA ILE A 4 4.73 24.36 3.25
C ILE A 4 5.11 22.93 3.64
N ASN A 5 5.77 22.79 4.78
CA ASN A 5 5.75 21.55 5.51
C ASN A 5 4.27 21.35 5.80
N LEU A 6 3.58 20.51 5.03
CA LEU A 6 2.43 19.82 5.58
C LEU A 6 2.98 19.22 6.88
N THR A 7 2.58 19.77 8.02
CA THR A 7 3.07 19.31 9.32
C THR A 7 2.26 18.12 9.81
N SER A 8 1.16 17.75 9.13
CA SER A 8 0.32 16.62 9.52
C SER A 8 -0.52 16.09 8.36
N ALA A 9 -0.67 14.77 8.28
CA ALA A 9 -1.67 14.09 7.44
C ALA A 9 -3.05 14.06 8.11
N MET A 10 -3.14 14.53 9.35
CA MET A 10 -4.32 14.45 10.22
C MET A 10 -5.60 15.05 9.62
N GLY A 11 -5.51 16.11 8.80
CA GLY A 11 -6.66 16.68 8.09
C GLY A 11 -7.21 15.75 7.01
N ILE A 12 -6.34 15.07 6.27
CA ILE A 12 -6.71 14.11 5.22
C ILE A 12 -7.25 12.83 5.87
N LEU A 13 -6.62 12.40 6.97
CA LEU A 13 -7.10 11.31 7.80
C LEU A 13 -8.48 11.60 8.43
N ALA A 14 -8.81 12.86 8.73
CA ALA A 14 -10.15 13.23 9.19
C ALA A 14 -11.19 13.09 8.08
N MET A 15 -10.84 13.47 6.84
CA MET A 15 -11.71 13.26 5.67
C MET A 15 -12.03 11.79 5.40
N LEU A 16 -11.13 10.87 5.79
CA LEU A 16 -11.35 9.43 5.69
C LEU A 16 -12.50 8.94 6.58
N ASN A 17 -12.78 9.65 7.67
CA ASN A 17 -13.85 9.34 8.62
C ASN A 17 -15.21 9.95 8.22
N GLU A 18 -15.24 10.80 7.21
CA GLU A 18 -16.48 11.41 6.71
C GLU A 18 -17.36 10.38 6.01
N PRO A 19 -18.69 10.47 6.10
CA PRO A 19 -19.60 9.50 5.48
C PRO A 19 -19.62 9.59 3.95
N GLN A 20 -19.07 10.65 3.35
CA GLN A 20 -19.13 10.86 1.91
C GLN A 20 -18.06 10.02 1.17
N PRO A 21 -18.46 9.14 0.22
CA PRO A 21 -17.51 8.27 -0.49
C PRO A 21 -16.51 9.05 -1.36
N ILE A 22 -16.91 10.21 -1.89
CA ILE A 22 -16.04 11.10 -2.66
C ILE A 22 -14.88 11.63 -1.81
N LEU A 23 -15.17 12.03 -0.56
CA LEU A 23 -14.14 12.53 0.36
C LEU A 23 -13.19 11.40 0.78
N LYS A 24 -13.72 10.20 1.03
CA LYS A 24 -12.92 9.00 1.30
C LYS A 24 -11.96 8.68 0.15
N ASN A 25 -12.45 8.65 -1.09
CA ASN A 25 -11.62 8.43 -2.28
C ASN A 25 -10.50 9.46 -2.40
N HIS A 26 -10.85 10.75 -2.28
CA HIS A 26 -9.89 11.83 -2.37
C HIS A 26 -8.85 11.76 -1.24
N ALA A 27 -9.29 11.46 -0.01
CA ALA A 27 -8.39 11.25 1.12
C ALA A 27 -7.42 10.10 0.85
N LEU A 28 -7.94 8.97 0.39
CA LEU A 28 -7.17 7.75 0.20
C LEU A 28 -6.11 7.89 -0.91
N TRP A 29 -6.46 8.57 -2.02
CA TRP A 29 -5.51 8.92 -3.06
C TRP A 29 -4.39 9.84 -2.55
N ASN A 30 -4.74 10.88 -1.78
CA ASN A 30 -3.74 11.76 -1.19
C ASN A 30 -2.84 11.05 -0.17
N LEU A 31 -3.41 10.17 0.67
CA LEU A 31 -2.64 9.39 1.63
C LEU A 31 -1.63 8.47 0.93
N ASN A 32 -1.99 7.86 -0.20
CA ASN A 32 -1.08 7.03 -0.98
C ASN A 32 0.11 7.80 -1.57
N ASN A 33 -0.06 9.08 -1.89
CA ASN A 33 1.04 9.95 -2.34
C ASN A 33 1.89 10.51 -1.20
N LEU A 34 1.34 10.53 0.02
CA LEU A 34 1.96 11.10 1.21
C LEU A 34 2.53 10.04 2.15
N VAL A 35 2.32 8.76 1.86
CA VAL A 35 2.69 7.63 2.72
C VAL A 35 4.18 7.62 3.04
N ASP A 36 5.05 7.94 2.08
CA ASP A 36 6.50 7.92 2.29
C ASP A 36 6.96 8.88 3.39
N ARG A 37 6.24 9.99 3.58
CA ARG A 37 6.54 11.00 4.60
C ARG A 37 5.70 10.83 5.87
N PHE A 38 4.45 10.39 5.74
CA PHE A 38 3.47 10.35 6.82
C PHE A 38 3.06 8.94 7.24
N TRP A 39 3.80 7.91 6.83
CA TRP A 39 3.56 6.53 7.29
C TRP A 39 3.39 6.38 8.82
N PRO A 40 4.08 7.12 9.72
CA PRO A 40 3.88 6.92 11.15
C PRO A 40 2.59 7.55 11.66
N GLU A 41 2.04 8.56 10.98
CA GLU A 41 0.69 9.08 11.29
C GLU A 41 -0.37 8.17 10.70
N ILE A 42 -0.17 7.69 9.47
CA ILE A 42 -1.13 6.83 8.76
C ILE A 42 -1.28 5.48 9.45
N SER A 43 -0.19 4.91 9.97
CA SER A 43 -0.21 3.65 10.72
C SER A 43 -1.11 3.71 11.95
N THR A 44 -1.26 4.87 12.60
CA THR A 44 -2.20 5.03 13.73
C THR A 44 -3.66 4.86 13.33
N ARG A 45 -3.97 5.06 12.04
CA ARG A 45 -5.32 4.94 11.47
C ARG A 45 -5.45 3.80 10.46
N LEU A 46 -4.51 2.87 10.46
CA LEU A 46 -4.54 1.67 9.62
C LEU A 46 -5.88 0.92 9.69
N PRO A 47 -6.49 0.70 10.88
CA PRO A 47 -7.75 -0.04 11.00
C PRO A 47 -8.92 0.60 10.22
N ILE A 48 -8.91 1.94 10.07
CA ILE A 48 -9.94 2.64 9.29
C ILE A 48 -9.74 2.35 7.81
N ILE A 49 -8.49 2.31 7.34
CA ILE A 49 -8.15 2.00 5.94
C ILE A 49 -8.46 0.53 5.64
N GLU A 50 -8.20 -0.38 6.58
CA GLU A 50 -8.57 -1.80 6.47
C GLU A 50 -10.10 -1.97 6.37
N SER A 51 -10.86 -1.26 7.21
CA SER A 51 -12.32 -1.26 7.13
C SER A 51 -12.83 -0.74 5.77
N LEU A 52 -12.14 0.23 5.16
CA LEU A 52 -12.46 0.70 3.80
C LEU A 52 -12.10 -0.32 2.72
N TYR A 53 -11.07 -1.14 2.93
CA TYR A 53 -10.75 -2.25 2.05
C TYR A 53 -11.79 -3.38 2.13
N GLU A 54 -12.29 -3.67 3.34
CA GLU A 54 -13.33 -4.67 3.59
C GLU A 54 -14.70 -4.25 3.05
N ASP A 55 -14.93 -2.96 2.83
CA ASP A 55 -16.14 -2.45 2.22
C ASP A 55 -16.21 -2.81 0.73
N GLU A 56 -17.00 -3.84 0.41
CA GLU A 56 -17.21 -4.30 -0.97
C GLU A 56 -17.95 -3.28 -1.85
N THR A 57 -18.63 -2.30 -1.24
CA THR A 57 -19.31 -1.23 -1.99
C THR A 57 -18.35 -0.14 -2.45
N PHE A 58 -17.13 -0.14 -1.91
CA PHE A 58 -16.12 0.86 -2.21
C PHE A 58 -15.33 0.50 -3.46
N GLU A 59 -15.58 1.24 -4.54
CA GLU A 59 -14.97 1.01 -5.86
C GLU A 59 -13.44 1.05 -5.85
N HIS A 60 -12.84 1.79 -4.89
CA HIS A 60 -11.40 1.99 -4.77
C HIS A 60 -10.77 1.19 -3.63
N ARG A 61 -11.39 0.09 -3.19
CA ARG A 61 -10.84 -0.75 -2.11
C ARG A 61 -9.43 -1.25 -2.40
N GLN A 62 -9.08 -1.52 -3.66
CA GLN A 62 -7.73 -1.94 -4.02
C GLN A 62 -6.69 -0.85 -3.71
N LEU A 63 -7.03 0.45 -3.84
CA LEU A 63 -6.13 1.53 -3.43
C LEU A 63 -5.92 1.51 -1.91
N ALA A 64 -6.96 1.16 -1.14
CA ALA A 64 -6.86 1.05 0.31
C ALA A 64 -5.89 -0.08 0.70
N ALA A 65 -5.99 -1.24 0.04
CA ALA A 65 -5.04 -2.33 0.22
C ALA A 65 -3.59 -1.93 -0.14
N LEU A 66 -3.39 -1.18 -1.23
CA LEU A 66 -2.08 -0.68 -1.61
C LEU A 66 -1.50 0.30 -0.59
N LEU A 67 -2.34 1.17 -0.02
CA LEU A 67 -1.92 2.08 1.03
C LEU A 67 -1.50 1.31 2.29
N VAL A 68 -2.30 0.33 2.72
CA VAL A 68 -1.98 -0.54 3.86
C VAL A 68 -0.67 -1.28 3.61
N SER A 69 -0.47 -1.84 2.41
CA SER A 69 0.77 -2.54 2.08
C SER A 69 1.99 -1.63 2.16
N LYS A 70 1.92 -0.40 1.66
CA LYS A 70 3.02 0.57 1.77
C LYS A 70 3.32 0.95 3.22
N VAL A 71 2.29 1.19 4.05
CA VAL A 71 2.50 1.50 5.48
C VAL A 71 3.16 0.34 6.21
N LEU A 72 2.69 -0.90 5.98
CA LEU A 72 3.30 -2.11 6.55
C LEU A 72 4.75 -2.30 6.11
N TYR A 73 5.07 -1.95 4.86
CA TYR A 73 6.45 -1.94 4.39
C TYR A 73 7.34 -0.99 5.19
N TYR A 74 6.86 0.23 5.48
CA TYR A 74 7.57 1.17 6.35
C TYR A 74 7.66 0.72 7.81
N LEU A 75 6.67 -0.03 8.30
CA LEU A 75 6.69 -0.65 9.63
C LEU A 75 7.66 -1.85 9.71
N GLY A 76 8.12 -2.38 8.57
CA GLY A 76 8.95 -3.58 8.50
C GLY A 76 8.17 -4.89 8.42
N GLU A 77 6.83 -4.84 8.40
CA GLU A 77 5.94 -6.00 8.29
C GLU A 77 5.77 -6.44 6.83
N LEU A 78 6.87 -6.95 6.25
CA LEU A 78 6.93 -7.28 4.82
C LEU A 78 5.97 -8.40 4.40
N LYS A 79 5.71 -9.38 5.27
CA LYS A 79 4.81 -10.51 4.97
C LYS A 79 3.37 -10.03 4.79
N GLU A 80 2.89 -9.24 5.74
CA GLU A 80 1.55 -8.66 5.68
C GLU A 80 1.46 -7.62 4.56
N SER A 81 2.51 -6.81 4.39
CA SER A 81 2.63 -5.87 3.27
C SER A 81 2.43 -6.58 1.93
N LEU A 82 3.10 -7.71 1.67
CA LEU A 82 2.91 -8.44 0.42
C LEU A 82 1.50 -8.99 0.29
N SER A 83 0.93 -9.56 1.37
CA SER A 83 -0.45 -10.07 1.35
C SER A 83 -1.44 -8.99 0.91
N TYR A 84 -1.30 -7.77 1.44
CA TYR A 84 -2.10 -6.62 1.02
C TYR A 84 -1.78 -6.11 -0.38
N ALA A 85 -0.51 -6.13 -0.79
CA ALA A 85 -0.11 -5.75 -2.15
C ALA A 85 -0.72 -6.70 -3.20
N LEU A 86 -0.72 -8.01 -2.93
CA LEU A 86 -1.37 -9.01 -3.77
C LEU A 86 -2.89 -8.83 -3.82
N LYS A 87 -3.52 -8.45 -2.69
CA LYS A 87 -4.95 -8.09 -2.64
C LYS A 87 -5.27 -6.84 -3.47
N ALA A 88 -4.34 -5.89 -3.58
CA ALA A 88 -4.49 -4.72 -4.45
C ALA A 88 -4.49 -5.09 -5.95
N GLY A 89 -4.00 -6.29 -6.30
CA GLY A 89 -4.10 -6.88 -7.63
C GLY A 89 -3.52 -5.95 -8.70
N ASN A 90 -4.39 -5.43 -9.57
CA ASN A 90 -3.98 -4.61 -10.72
C ASN A 90 -3.37 -3.25 -10.36
N LEU A 91 -3.45 -2.81 -9.10
CA LEU A 91 -2.79 -1.60 -8.64
C LEU A 91 -1.36 -1.84 -8.13
N PHE A 92 -1.01 -3.09 -7.85
CA PHE A 92 0.34 -3.47 -7.47
C PHE A 92 1.09 -3.94 -8.71
N ASP A 93 1.87 -3.04 -9.29
CA ASP A 93 2.70 -3.38 -10.44
C ASP A 93 4.00 -4.05 -9.97
N VAL A 94 4.06 -5.37 -10.10
CA VAL A 94 5.26 -6.18 -9.80
C VAL A 94 6.43 -5.91 -10.75
N SER A 95 6.17 -5.28 -11.89
CA SER A 95 7.20 -4.88 -12.86
C SER A 95 7.78 -3.49 -12.57
N GLU A 96 7.19 -2.76 -11.61
CA GLU A 96 7.71 -1.47 -11.18
C GLU A 96 9.10 -1.65 -10.53
N GLU A 97 10.09 -0.95 -11.05
CA GLU A 97 11.46 -0.91 -10.52
C GLU A 97 11.55 0.02 -9.30
N SER A 98 10.65 -0.14 -8.32
CA SER A 98 10.72 0.60 -7.05
C SER A 98 11.37 -0.22 -5.95
N ASP A 99 12.08 0.45 -5.05
CA ASP A 99 12.69 -0.18 -3.87
C ASP A 99 11.66 -0.94 -3.04
N TYR A 100 10.41 -0.47 -3.02
CA TYR A 100 9.26 -1.12 -2.40
C TYR A 100 9.03 -2.53 -3.00
N VAL A 101 8.85 -2.61 -4.33
CA VAL A 101 8.61 -3.87 -5.04
C VAL A 101 9.84 -4.78 -4.97
N HIS A 102 11.04 -4.23 -5.19
CA HIS A 102 12.29 -4.98 -5.08
C HIS A 102 12.50 -5.57 -3.69
N THR A 103 12.20 -4.83 -2.63
CA THR A 103 12.35 -5.33 -1.26
C THR A 103 11.29 -6.37 -0.93
N LEU A 104 10.02 -6.14 -1.32
CA LEU A 104 8.93 -7.10 -1.11
C LEU A 104 9.18 -8.41 -1.86
N LEU A 105 9.48 -8.34 -3.15
CA LEU A 105 9.74 -9.52 -3.97
C LEU A 105 11.09 -10.16 -3.63
N GLY A 106 12.12 -9.36 -3.37
CA GLY A 106 13.49 -9.82 -3.09
C GLY A 106 13.61 -10.51 -1.73
N LYS A 107 13.09 -9.89 -0.66
CA LYS A 107 13.10 -10.53 0.67
C LYS A 107 12.14 -11.70 0.74
N ASN A 108 11.01 -11.68 0.04
CA ASN A 108 10.13 -12.83 0.06
C ASN A 108 10.60 -13.98 -0.83
N LYS A 109 11.33 -13.74 -1.93
CA LYS A 109 12.08 -14.79 -2.64
C LYS A 109 13.14 -15.46 -1.76
N ALA A 110 13.73 -14.72 -0.83
CA ALA A 110 14.72 -15.26 0.12
C ALA A 110 14.08 -16.03 1.29
N VAL A 111 12.86 -15.67 1.69
CA VAL A 111 12.11 -16.34 2.77
C VAL A 111 11.33 -17.55 2.25
N ASP A 112 10.74 -17.44 1.06
CA ASP A 112 10.02 -18.52 0.39
C ASP A 112 10.88 -19.16 -0.68
N GLY A 113 11.62 -20.20 -0.28
CA GLY A 113 12.06 -21.28 -1.18
C GLY A 113 10.89 -22.03 -1.87
N TYR A 114 9.70 -21.43 -1.94
CA TYR A 114 8.46 -21.95 -2.51
C TYR A 114 8.03 -21.23 -3.80
N PHE A 115 8.49 -20.00 -4.08
CA PHE A 115 8.05 -19.27 -5.29
C PHE A 115 8.63 -19.84 -6.60
N LEU A 116 9.68 -20.66 -6.51
CA LEU A 116 10.30 -21.36 -7.65
C LEU A 116 9.47 -22.52 -8.22
N ARG A 117 8.25 -22.78 -7.72
CA ARG A 117 7.42 -23.89 -8.22
C ARG A 117 6.23 -23.47 -9.09
N ILE A 118 5.94 -22.17 -9.20
CA ILE A 118 4.76 -21.65 -9.91
C ILE A 118 5.09 -20.79 -11.14
N VAL A 119 6.36 -20.43 -11.34
CA VAL A 119 6.83 -19.84 -12.60
C VAL A 119 7.93 -20.72 -13.17
N PRO A 120 7.70 -21.45 -14.29
CA PRO A 120 8.74 -22.23 -14.92
C PRO A 120 9.88 -21.30 -15.35
N PHE A 121 11.08 -21.69 -14.97
CA PHE A 121 12.36 -20.99 -15.14
C PHE A 121 12.82 -20.88 -16.62
N ASP A 122 11.93 -21.10 -17.58
CA ASP A 122 12.29 -21.32 -18.99
C ASP A 122 12.33 -20.05 -19.87
N GLN A 123 12.15 -18.85 -19.31
CA GLN A 123 12.06 -17.62 -20.12
C GLN A 123 13.30 -16.71 -20.06
N PHE A 124 14.40 -17.10 -19.41
CA PHE A 124 15.65 -16.32 -19.40
C PHE A 124 16.83 -17.06 -20.03
N LYS A 125 16.63 -17.59 -21.23
CA LYS A 125 17.75 -17.90 -22.12
C LYS A 125 17.42 -17.53 -23.57
N SER A 126 17.87 -16.37 -23.99
CA SER A 126 18.33 -16.14 -25.37
C SER A 126 19.49 -15.16 -25.35
#